data_AF-A0A355SBU6-F1
#
_entry.id   AF-A0A355SBU6-F1
#
_cell.length_a   1.000
_cell.length_b   1.000
_cell.length_c   1.000
_cell.angle_alpha   90.00
_cell.angle_beta   90.00
_cell.angle_gamma   90.00
#
_symmetry.space_group_name_H-M   'P 1'
#
loop_
_entity.id
_entity.type
_entity.pdbx_description
1 polymer ?
#
loop_
_entity_poly.entity_id
_entity_poly.type
_entity_poly.pdbx_seq_one_letter_code
_entity_poly.pdbx_strand_id
1 'polypeptide(L)'
;MAGSSFRFLKGILILFSTVLLLIGSVDAGEDDWPRFRGSGGAGIASSFDCPGGVDKTARAWSVALRGPGTSSPVVWGQRIFVTSEDRPDGVVHLQCLRADDGSALWKRTVEVGPYRTHKMNNTAAATPAVDQDMVVFSW
;
A
#
# COMPACT_ATOMS: atom_id res chain seq x y z
N MET A 1 30.39 51.30 -7.25
CA MET A 1 30.39 49.92 -6.71
C MET A 1 28.95 49.51 -6.45
N ALA A 2 28.27 48.87 -7.40
CA ALA A 2 26.92 48.32 -7.22
C ALA A 2 26.64 47.33 -8.37
N GLY A 3 26.99 46.06 -8.18
CA GLY A 3 26.82 45.05 -9.25
C GLY A 3 26.88 43.58 -8.81
N SER A 4 27.11 43.29 -7.52
CA SER A 4 27.27 41.91 -7.04
C SER A 4 25.99 41.30 -6.43
N SER A 5 25.02 42.11 -6.00
CA SER A 5 23.83 41.64 -5.27
C SER A 5 22.81 40.91 -6.14
N PHE A 6 22.68 41.29 -7.42
CA PHE A 6 21.68 40.70 -8.33
C PHE A 6 22.05 39.29 -8.83
N ARG A 7 23.34 38.94 -8.81
CA ARG A 7 23.85 37.62 -9.22
C ARG A 7 23.65 36.56 -8.13
N PHE A 8 23.79 36.96 -6.85
CA PHE A 8 23.57 36.08 -5.70
C PHE A 8 22.11 35.65 -5.55
N LEU A 9 21.16 36.59 -5.73
CA LEU A 9 19.73 36.29 -5.59
C LEU A 9 19.20 35.38 -6.72
N LYS A 10 19.71 35.54 -7.95
CA LYS A 10 19.43 34.63 -9.07
C LYS A 10 19.97 33.22 -8.81
N GLY A 11 21.17 33.09 -8.21
CA GLY A 11 21.75 31.79 -7.84
C GLY A 11 20.93 31.05 -6.79
N ILE A 12 20.41 31.76 -5.78
CA ILE A 12 19.55 31.19 -4.73
C ILE A 12 18.19 30.76 -5.31
N LEU A 13 17.57 31.59 -6.16
CA LEU A 13 16.30 31.27 -6.83
C LEU A 13 16.42 30.08 -7.78
N ILE A 14 17.53 29.97 -8.52
CA ILE A 14 17.82 28.80 -9.36
C ILE A 14 18.03 27.57 -8.49
N LEU A 15 18.79 27.66 -7.38
CA LEU A 15 19.00 26.54 -6.45
C LEU A 15 17.67 26.03 -5.87
N PHE A 16 16.79 26.95 -5.43
CA PHE A 16 15.45 26.63 -4.92
C PHE A 16 14.57 25.98 -5.99
N SER A 17 14.63 26.46 -7.24
CA SER A 17 13.91 25.88 -8.38
C SER A 17 14.40 24.47 -8.72
N THR A 18 15.71 24.18 -8.64
CA THR A 18 16.25 22.83 -8.86
C THR A 18 15.92 21.87 -7.71
N VAL A 19 15.91 22.34 -6.45
CA VAL A 19 15.50 21.52 -5.30
C VAL A 19 14.01 21.19 -5.41
N LEU A 20 13.16 22.12 -5.83
CA LEU A 20 11.72 21.87 -6.02
C LEU A 20 11.44 20.86 -7.16
N LEU A 21 12.27 20.84 -8.20
CA LEU A 21 12.15 19.89 -9.32
C LEU A 21 12.57 18.46 -8.94
N LEU A 22 13.43 18.30 -7.92
CA LEU A 22 13.90 16.98 -7.45
C LEU A 22 12.93 16.30 -6.46
N ILE A 23 11.95 17.03 -5.91
CA ILE A 23 10.93 16.47 -4.99
C ILE A 23 9.74 15.89 -5.78
N GLY A 24 9.66 16.14 -7.09
CA GLY A 24 8.50 15.81 -7.94
C GLY A 24 8.48 14.42 -8.58
N SER A 25 9.54 13.62 -8.44
CA SER A 25 9.54 12.24 -8.94
C SER A 25 8.95 11.32 -7.88
N VAL A 26 7.65 11.44 -7.61
CA VAL A 26 6.89 10.30 -7.09
C VAL A 26 6.98 9.25 -8.18
N ASP A 27 7.67 8.18 -7.83
CA ASP A 27 7.84 6.98 -8.61
C ASP A 27 6.49 6.51 -9.17
N ALA A 28 6.23 6.79 -10.44
CA ALA A 28 5.17 6.18 -11.24
C ALA A 28 5.65 4.80 -11.74
N GLY A 29 6.31 4.05 -10.86
CA GLY A 29 7.19 2.94 -11.21
C GLY A 29 6.54 1.57 -11.27
N GLU A 30 5.29 1.42 -10.83
CA GLU A 30 4.63 0.11 -10.80
C GLU A 30 3.16 0.20 -11.23
N ASP A 31 2.71 -0.80 -12.00
CA ASP A 31 1.29 -1.00 -12.36
C ASP A 31 0.53 -1.32 -11.07
N ASP A 32 -0.16 -0.31 -10.52
CA ASP A 32 -0.82 -0.40 -9.24
C ASP A 32 -1.88 -1.51 -9.23
N TRP A 33 -2.04 -2.15 -8.07
CA TRP A 33 -3.10 -3.12 -7.83
C TRP A 33 -4.09 -2.57 -6.81
N PRO A 34 -4.83 -1.49 -7.14
CA PRO A 34 -5.50 -0.65 -6.15
C PRO A 34 -6.73 -1.29 -5.48
N ARG A 35 -7.24 -2.40 -6.01
CA ARG A 35 -8.54 -2.97 -5.62
C ARG A 35 -8.59 -4.47 -5.86
N PHE A 36 -9.70 -5.09 -5.46
CA PHE A 36 -9.98 -6.48 -5.83
C PHE A 36 -9.87 -6.66 -7.35
N ARG A 37 -9.03 -7.62 -7.77
CA ARG A 37 -8.69 -7.91 -9.17
C ARG A 37 -7.94 -6.78 -9.90
N GLY A 38 -7.23 -5.92 -9.16
CA GLY A 38 -6.26 -4.99 -9.73
C GLY A 38 -6.88 -3.85 -10.53
N SER A 39 -6.06 -3.20 -11.35
CA SER A 39 -6.49 -2.10 -12.20
C SER A 39 -7.65 -2.51 -13.13
N GLY A 40 -8.70 -1.69 -13.17
CA GLY A 40 -9.94 -1.99 -13.89
C GLY A 40 -10.74 -3.21 -13.40
N GLY A 41 -10.28 -3.94 -12.37
CA GLY A 41 -10.95 -5.14 -11.84
C GLY A 41 -10.85 -6.38 -12.75
N ALA A 42 -9.93 -6.39 -13.70
CA ALA A 42 -9.80 -7.45 -14.70
C ALA A 42 -9.10 -8.72 -14.18
N GLY A 43 -8.28 -8.60 -13.14
CA GLY A 43 -7.48 -9.69 -12.59
C GLY A 43 -6.28 -10.04 -13.46
N ILE A 44 -5.75 -9.06 -14.18
CA ILE A 44 -4.63 -9.20 -15.11
C ILE A 44 -3.50 -8.29 -14.60
N ALA A 45 -2.32 -8.87 -14.37
CA ALA A 45 -1.10 -8.11 -14.10
C ALA A 45 -0.36 -7.90 -15.42
N SER A 46 -0.27 -6.66 -15.90
CA SER A 46 0.25 -6.39 -17.25
C SER A 46 1.78 -6.44 -17.34
N SER A 47 2.46 -6.22 -16.21
CA SER A 47 3.92 -6.08 -16.09
C SER A 47 4.60 -7.21 -15.30
N PHE A 48 3.86 -8.25 -14.91
CA PHE A 48 4.40 -9.34 -14.08
C PHE A 48 5.03 -10.44 -14.93
N ASP A 49 6.36 -10.47 -14.97
CA ASP A 49 7.11 -11.63 -15.45
C ASP A 49 7.18 -12.65 -14.31
N CYS A 50 6.35 -13.70 -14.39
CA CYS A 50 6.28 -14.72 -13.35
C CYS A 50 7.59 -15.51 -13.33
N PRO A 51 8.37 -15.49 -12.24
CA PRO A 51 9.63 -16.20 -12.19
C PRO A 51 9.38 -17.71 -12.07
N GLY A 52 9.09 -18.40 -13.18
CA GLY A 52 9.17 -19.86 -13.38
C GLY A 52 8.38 -20.80 -12.44
N GLY A 53 7.74 -20.28 -11.39
CA GLY A 53 7.12 -21.05 -10.31
C GLY A 53 7.37 -20.43 -8.93
N VAL A 54 6.34 -20.38 -8.09
CA VAL A 54 6.43 -19.93 -6.69
C VAL A 54 6.70 -21.13 -5.80
N ASP A 55 7.92 -21.67 -5.84
CA ASP A 55 8.33 -22.67 -4.84
C ASP A 55 8.60 -21.99 -3.48
N LYS A 56 8.62 -22.76 -2.38
CA LYS A 56 8.86 -22.21 -1.05
C LYS A 56 10.27 -21.60 -0.91
N THR A 57 11.20 -21.97 -1.79
CA THR A 57 12.57 -21.44 -1.83
C THR A 57 12.65 -20.06 -2.48
N ALA A 58 11.63 -19.64 -3.25
CA ALA A 58 11.53 -18.35 -3.92
C ALA A 58 10.76 -17.27 -3.12
N ARG A 59 10.40 -17.50 -1.86
CA ARG A 59 9.69 -16.50 -1.04
C ARG A 59 10.62 -15.33 -0.68
N ALA A 60 10.30 -14.12 -1.13
CA ALA A 60 11.02 -12.90 -0.76
C ALA A 60 10.89 -12.59 0.76
N TRP A 61 9.67 -12.62 1.29
CA TRP A 61 9.39 -12.42 2.72
C TRP A 61 8.03 -12.98 3.11
N SER A 62 7.74 -13.03 4.42
CA SER A 62 6.40 -13.29 4.96
C SER A 62 6.21 -12.64 6.31
N VAL A 63 4.98 -12.24 6.59
CA VAL A 63 4.56 -11.60 7.84
C VAL A 63 3.38 -12.34 8.45
N ALA A 64 3.38 -12.47 9.78
CA ALA A 64 2.23 -13.00 10.50
C ALA A 64 1.20 -11.88 10.70
N LEU A 65 -0.02 -12.08 10.20
CA LEU A 65 -1.15 -11.23 10.54
C LEU A 65 -1.75 -11.66 11.88
N ARG A 66 -2.53 -10.77 12.50
CA ARG A 66 -3.09 -11.03 13.83
C ARG A 66 -4.09 -12.18 13.86
N GLY A 67 -4.80 -12.38 12.75
CA GLY A 67 -5.69 -13.52 12.57
C GLY A 67 -6.04 -13.72 11.09
N PRO A 68 -7.08 -14.52 10.81
CA PRO A 68 -7.44 -14.89 9.45
C PRO A 68 -7.98 -13.69 8.66
N GLY A 69 -7.82 -13.71 7.34
CA GLY A 69 -8.41 -12.75 6.43
C GLY A 69 -8.69 -13.40 5.08
N THR A 70 -9.84 -13.07 4.48
CA THR A 70 -10.24 -13.54 3.14
C THR A 70 -10.14 -12.43 2.10
N SER A 71 -9.91 -11.18 2.51
CA SER A 71 -9.59 -10.08 1.62
C SER A 71 -8.38 -10.40 0.74
N SER A 72 -8.36 -9.84 -0.48
CA SER A 72 -7.15 -9.80 -1.29
C SER A 72 -6.25 -8.64 -0.83
N PRO A 73 -4.92 -8.79 -0.83
CA PRO A 73 -4.04 -7.65 -0.69
C PRO A 73 -4.17 -6.72 -1.90
N VAL A 74 -4.00 -5.42 -1.67
CA VAL A 74 -3.93 -4.39 -2.71
C VAL A 74 -2.63 -3.61 -2.59
N VAL A 75 -2.13 -3.07 -3.69
CA VAL A 75 -0.81 -2.43 -3.79
C VAL A 75 -0.97 -1.04 -4.39
N TRP A 76 -0.31 -0.06 -3.77
CA TRP A 76 -0.20 1.31 -4.29
C TRP A 76 1.20 1.86 -4.01
N GLY A 77 2.04 1.92 -5.05
CA GLY A 77 3.48 2.09 -4.91
C GLY A 77 4.09 1.03 -3.96
N GLN A 78 5.04 1.43 -3.12
CA GLN A 78 5.74 0.54 -2.17
C GLN A 78 4.92 0.12 -0.94
N ARG A 79 3.59 0.14 -1.02
CA ARG A 79 2.68 -0.13 0.11
C ARG A 79 1.69 -1.21 -0.24
N ILE A 80 1.54 -2.15 0.68
CA ILE A 80 0.54 -3.23 0.63
C ILE A 80 -0.52 -2.97 1.69
N PHE A 81 -1.79 -3.09 1.32
CA PHE A 81 -2.92 -2.99 2.25
C PHE A 81 -3.69 -4.29 2.29
N VAL A 82 -3.98 -4.78 3.50
CA VAL A 82 -4.70 -6.05 3.70
C VAL A 82 -5.48 -6.02 5.00
N THR A 83 -6.57 -6.79 5.07
CA THR A 83 -7.38 -6.91 6.28
C THR A 83 -7.17 -8.25 6.99
N SER A 84 -7.32 -8.23 8.32
CA SER A 84 -7.29 -9.44 9.16
C SER A 84 -8.26 -9.30 10.32
N GLU A 85 -8.97 -10.38 10.65
CA GLU A 85 -9.83 -10.50 11.81
C GLU A 85 -9.01 -10.72 13.09
N ASP A 86 -9.28 -9.95 14.13
CA ASP A 86 -8.91 -10.27 15.51
C ASP A 86 -10.19 -10.59 16.29
N ARG A 87 -10.59 -11.87 16.21
CA ARG A 87 -11.84 -12.37 16.78
C ARG A 87 -11.90 -12.29 18.30
N PRO A 88 -10.84 -12.63 19.06
CA PRO A 88 -10.81 -12.40 20.51
C PRO A 88 -11.18 -10.97 20.90
N ASP A 89 -10.70 -9.99 20.14
CA ASP A 89 -10.92 -8.57 20.43
C ASP A 89 -12.18 -8.02 19.72
N GLY A 90 -12.83 -8.80 18.85
CA GLY A 90 -14.04 -8.40 18.13
C GLY A 90 -13.80 -7.27 17.12
N VAL A 91 -12.61 -7.26 16.49
CA VAL A 91 -12.20 -6.19 15.57
C VAL A 91 -11.67 -6.72 14.24
N VAL A 92 -11.69 -5.85 13.24
CA VAL A 92 -10.97 -6.05 11.97
C VAL A 92 -9.85 -5.01 11.89
N HIS A 93 -8.65 -5.46 11.53
CA HIS A 93 -7.52 -4.59 11.26
C HIS A 93 -7.38 -4.37 9.76
N LEU A 94 -7.29 -3.12 9.33
CA LEU A 94 -6.68 -2.72 8.07
C LEU A 94 -5.21 -2.40 8.35
N GLN A 95 -4.30 -3.14 7.72
CA GLN A 95 -2.86 -2.98 7.90
C GLN A 95 -2.23 -2.44 6.62
N CYS A 96 -1.29 -1.50 6.78
CA CYS A 96 -0.41 -1.03 5.71
C CYS A 96 1.00 -1.53 5.98
N LEU A 97 1.56 -2.27 5.03
CA LEU A 97 2.88 -2.88 5.09
C LEU A 97 3.77 -2.32 3.99
N ARG A 98 5.08 -2.34 4.19
CA ARG A 98 6.03 -2.10 3.09
C ARG A 98 6.08 -3.31 2.15
N ALA A 99 6.15 -3.05 0.86
CA ALA A 99 6.23 -4.10 -0.16
C ALA A 99 7.59 -4.82 -0.21
N ASP A 100 8.66 -4.18 0.26
CA ASP A 100 10.03 -4.71 0.18
C ASP A 100 10.34 -5.76 1.26
N ASP A 101 9.86 -5.56 2.48
CA ASP A 101 10.19 -6.43 3.63
C ASP A 101 8.98 -6.88 4.46
N GLY A 102 7.78 -6.39 4.15
CA GLY A 102 6.55 -6.73 4.87
C GLY A 102 6.42 -6.06 6.24
N SER A 103 7.30 -5.12 6.61
CA SER A 103 7.23 -4.40 7.89
C SER A 103 6.01 -3.48 7.95
N ALA A 104 5.42 -3.35 9.14
CA ALA A 104 4.23 -2.56 9.34
C ALA A 104 4.54 -1.06 9.31
N LEU A 105 3.83 -0.32 8.45
CA LEU A 105 3.86 1.14 8.40
C LEU A 105 2.82 1.76 9.33
N TRP A 106 1.59 1.25 9.28
CA TRP A 106 0.52 1.66 10.17
C TRP A 106 -0.60 0.62 10.22
N LYS A 107 -1.46 0.74 11.22
CA LYS A 107 -2.68 -0.07 11.38
C LYS A 107 -3.88 0.80 11.74
N ARG A 108 -5.04 0.50 11.15
CA ARG A 108 -6.34 0.99 11.59
C ARG A 108 -7.19 -0.18 12.04
N THR A 109 -7.95 0.02 13.12
CA THR A 109 -8.81 -1.00 13.71
C THR A 109 -10.23 -0.50 13.64
N VAL A 110 -11.14 -1.37 13.22
CA VAL A 110 -12.58 -1.12 13.21
C VAL A 110 -13.25 -2.14 14.12
N GLU A 111 -14.08 -1.64 15.02
CA GLU A 111 -14.90 -2.48 15.88
C GLU A 111 -16.02 -3.11 15.07
N VAL A 112 -16.11 -4.43 15.21
CA VAL A 112 -17.05 -5.30 14.50
C VAL A 112 -18.04 -5.92 15.50
N GLY A 113 -17.56 -6.16 16.72
CA GLY A 113 -18.31 -6.80 17.78
C GLY A 113 -18.50 -8.30 17.52
N PRO A 114 -19.35 -8.96 18.34
CA PRO A 114 -19.64 -10.37 18.16
C PRO A 114 -20.47 -10.58 16.89
N TYR A 115 -19.83 -11.10 15.84
CA TYR A 115 -20.51 -11.41 14.58
C TYR A 115 -20.49 -12.91 14.27
N ARG A 116 -21.67 -13.46 13.95
CA ARG A 116 -21.80 -14.88 13.57
C ARG A 116 -21.38 -15.08 12.11
N THR A 117 -20.27 -15.78 11.89
CA THR A 117 -19.81 -16.15 10.55
C THR A 117 -20.08 -17.63 10.24
N HIS A 118 -20.21 -17.97 8.95
CA HIS A 118 -20.15 -19.36 8.50
C HIS A 118 -18.73 -19.92 8.74
N LYS A 119 -18.58 -21.24 8.89
CA LYS A 119 -17.27 -21.88 9.16
C LYS A 119 -16.19 -21.58 8.10
N MET A 120 -16.61 -21.25 6.88
CA MET A 120 -15.72 -20.93 5.76
C MET A 120 -15.52 -19.41 5.57
N ASN A 121 -15.96 -18.58 6.52
CA ASN A 121 -15.90 -17.13 6.40
C ASN A 121 -15.36 -16.49 7.68
N ASN A 122 -14.84 -15.28 7.55
CA ASN A 122 -14.40 -14.42 8.64
C ASN A 122 -14.92 -12.99 8.41
N THR A 123 -14.73 -12.13 9.40
CA THR A 123 -15.15 -10.72 9.32
C THR A 123 -14.23 -9.88 8.43
N ALA A 124 -13.02 -10.35 8.10
CA ALA A 124 -12.05 -9.67 7.26
C ALA A 124 -12.09 -10.12 5.78
N ALA A 125 -13.31 -10.20 5.22
CA ALA A 125 -13.51 -10.61 3.82
C ALA A 125 -13.43 -9.45 2.83
N ALA A 126 -13.69 -8.21 3.29
CA ALA A 126 -13.71 -7.04 2.42
C ALA A 126 -12.31 -6.65 1.96
N THR A 127 -12.05 -6.77 0.66
CA THR A 127 -10.83 -6.26 0.02
C THR A 127 -10.85 -4.73 0.05
N PRO A 128 -9.82 -4.07 0.61
CA PRO A 128 -9.74 -2.61 0.57
C PRO A 128 -9.56 -2.11 -0.88
N ALA A 129 -9.88 -0.85 -1.10
CA ALA A 129 -9.54 -0.11 -2.32
C ALA A 129 -8.66 1.09 -1.93
N VAL A 130 -7.68 1.44 -2.76
CA VAL A 130 -6.73 2.52 -2.49
C VAL A 130 -6.49 3.34 -3.75
N ASP A 131 -6.30 4.64 -3.57
CA ASP A 131 -5.76 5.56 -4.57
C ASP A 131 -4.68 6.45 -3.93
N GLN A 132 -4.26 7.51 -4.63
CA GLN A 132 -3.24 8.44 -4.17
C GLN A 132 -3.60 9.17 -2.86
N ASP A 133 -4.89 9.33 -2.57
CA ASP A 133 -5.41 10.19 -1.50
C ASP A 133 -5.90 9.39 -0.31
N MET A 134 -6.48 8.20 -0.55
CA MET A 134 -7.15 7.44 0.49
C MET A 134 -7.11 5.93 0.29
N VAL A 135 -7.31 5.22 1.40
CA VAL A 135 -7.65 3.80 1.43
C VAL A 135 -9.02 3.64 2.08
N VAL A 136 -9.90 2.95 1.37
CA VAL A 136 -11.28 2.71 1.76
C VAL A 136 -11.48 1.21 1.96
N PHE A 137 -12.10 0.84 3.07
CA PHE A 137 -12.66 -0.48 3.25
C PHE A 137 -13.97 -0.35 4.02
N SER A 138 -14.91 -1.26 3.75
CA SER A 138 -16.18 -1.34 4.45
C SER A 138 -16.26 -2.68 5.14
N TRP A 139 -16.73 -2.67 6.39
CA TRP A 139 -17.13 -3.86 7.12
C TRP A 139 -18.63 -3.85 7.33
#